data_AF-A0A828NWW9-F1
#
_entry.id   AF-A0A828NWW9-F1
#
_cell.length_a   1.000
_cell.length_b   1.000
_cell.length_c   1.000
_cell.angle_alpha   90.00
_cell.angle_beta   90.00
_cell.angle_gamma   90.00
#
_symmetry.space_group_name_H-M   'P 1'
#
loop_
_entity.id
_entity.type
_entity.pdbx_description
1 polymer ?
#
loop_
_entity_poly.entity_id
_entity_poly.type
_entity_poly.pdbx_seq_one_letter_code
_entity_poly.pdbx_strand_id
1 'polypeptide(L)'
;PEISEANILITFEQLHQNKDEVFERGVINVFRGLSWNYKTNCPCKFGSKIIVNNLVRWDRWGFHLITGQQTDRLVDLERMLHLFSGKPIPDNRENITIRLDGHIQSVQGKERYEDEMFIIKYFKKGSAHITFKRLELIDRINDIIARYFPSVLSA
;
A
#
# COMPACT_ATOMS: atom_id res chain seq x y z
N PRO A 1 7.75 -36.35 -13.36
CA PRO A 1 6.46 -36.36 -14.08
C PRO A 1 6.70 -36.50 -15.59
N GLU A 2 5.94 -37.35 -16.27
CA GLU A 2 5.98 -37.48 -17.72
C GLU A 2 5.32 -36.24 -18.36
N ILE A 3 5.92 -35.67 -19.40
CA ILE A 3 5.36 -34.47 -20.06
C ILE A 3 4.13 -34.92 -20.86
N SER A 4 2.96 -34.47 -20.44
CA SER A 4 1.67 -34.67 -21.12
C SER A 4 0.88 -33.37 -21.15
N GLU A 5 -0.01 -33.21 -22.11
CA GLU A 5 -0.88 -32.02 -22.23
C GLU A 5 -1.67 -31.75 -20.94
N ALA A 6 -2.19 -32.80 -20.32
CA ALA A 6 -2.87 -32.73 -19.02
C ALA A 6 -1.95 -32.23 -17.91
N ASN A 7 -0.69 -32.69 -17.85
CA ASN A 7 0.28 -32.25 -16.85
C ASN A 7 0.72 -30.80 -17.07
N ILE A 8 0.79 -30.35 -18.33
CA ILE A 8 1.08 -28.96 -18.69
C ILE A 8 -0.08 -28.05 -18.23
N LEU A 9 -1.32 -28.40 -18.57
CA LEU A 9 -2.53 -27.65 -18.17
C LEU A 9 -2.64 -27.54 -16.64
N ILE A 10 -2.49 -28.66 -15.92
CA ILE A 10 -2.53 -28.69 -14.46
C ILE A 10 -1.42 -27.79 -13.87
N THR A 11 -0.22 -27.80 -14.44
CA THR A 11 0.87 -26.94 -13.97
C THR A 11 0.56 -25.46 -14.21
N PHE A 12 -0.02 -25.10 -15.36
CA PHE A 12 -0.43 -23.73 -15.66
C PHE A 12 -1.55 -23.26 -14.72
N GLU A 13 -2.56 -24.08 -14.47
CA GLU A 13 -3.64 -23.77 -13.51
C GLU A 13 -3.09 -23.60 -12.10
N GLN A 14 -2.21 -24.50 -11.65
CA GLN A 14 -1.56 -24.39 -10.34
C GLN A 14 -0.73 -23.11 -10.23
N LEU A 15 0.05 -22.75 -11.26
CA LEU A 15 0.82 -21.50 -11.27
C LEU A 15 -0.09 -20.27 -11.23
N HIS A 16 -1.22 -20.31 -11.93
CA HIS A 16 -2.20 -19.21 -11.92
C HIS A 16 -2.85 -19.04 -10.55
N GLN A 17 -3.35 -20.14 -9.96
CA GLN A 17 -3.95 -20.14 -8.62
C GLN A 17 -2.95 -19.72 -7.54
N ASN A 18 -1.73 -20.26 -7.58
CA ASN A 18 -0.67 -19.88 -6.64
C ASN A 18 -0.31 -18.40 -6.76
N LYS A 19 -0.32 -17.84 -7.99
CA LYS A 19 -0.06 -16.43 -8.21
C LYS A 19 -1.15 -15.55 -7.59
N ASP A 20 -2.42 -15.92 -7.76
CA ASP A 20 -3.54 -15.16 -7.19
C ASP A 20 -3.52 -15.23 -5.66
N GLU A 21 -3.27 -16.40 -5.08
CA GLU A 21 -3.16 -16.55 -3.63
C GLU A 21 -1.99 -15.74 -3.04
N VAL A 22 -0.81 -15.76 -3.68
CA VAL A 22 0.35 -14.97 -3.25
C VAL A 22 0.04 -13.47 -3.33
N PHE A 23 -0.65 -13.03 -4.38
CA PHE A 23 -1.07 -11.64 -4.51
C PHE A 23 -2.05 -11.22 -3.41
N GLU A 24 -3.09 -12.02 -3.17
CA GLU A 24 -4.08 -11.74 -2.12
C GLU A 24 -3.43 -11.72 -0.73
N ARG A 25 -2.55 -12.66 -0.42
CA ARG A 25 -1.75 -12.64 0.82
C ARG A 25 -0.91 -11.36 0.94
N GLY A 26 -0.32 -10.89 -0.17
CA GLY A 26 0.36 -9.60 -0.25
C GLY A 26 -0.55 -8.45 0.18
N VAL A 27 -1.76 -8.37 -0.39
CA VAL A 27 -2.77 -7.37 -0.05
C VAL A 27 -3.08 -7.38 1.45
N ILE A 28 -3.32 -8.56 2.03
CA ILE A 28 -3.61 -8.70 3.46
C ILE A 28 -2.43 -8.24 4.33
N ASN A 29 -1.19 -8.53 3.93
CA ASN A 29 0.00 -8.10 4.66
C ASN A 29 0.17 -6.58 4.67
N VAL A 30 -0.06 -5.92 3.53
CA VAL A 30 -0.04 -4.46 3.43
C VAL A 30 -1.15 -3.84 4.28
N PHE A 31 -2.36 -4.39 4.21
CA PHE A 31 -3.50 -3.94 5.01
C PHE A 31 -3.24 -4.04 6.52
N ARG A 32 -2.76 -5.19 7.00
CA ARG A 32 -2.39 -5.40 8.40
C ARG A 32 -1.27 -4.46 8.84
N GLY A 33 -0.33 -4.21 7.95
CA GLY A 33 0.81 -3.35 8.22
C GLY A 33 0.49 -1.87 8.33
N LEU A 34 -0.44 -1.37 7.53
CA LEU A 34 -0.74 0.07 7.41
C LEU A 34 -2.02 0.51 8.11
N SER A 35 -3.12 -0.22 7.93
CA SER A 35 -4.44 0.20 8.40
C SER A 35 -4.78 -0.42 9.76
N TRP A 36 -4.56 -1.73 9.91
CA TRP A 36 -5.05 -2.49 11.07
C TRP A 36 -4.57 -1.97 12.43
N ASN A 37 -3.31 -1.54 12.51
CA ASN A 37 -2.65 -1.27 13.79
C ASN A 37 -2.71 0.21 14.22
N TYR A 38 -3.68 0.98 13.75
CA TYR A 38 -3.90 2.37 14.19
C TYR A 38 -5.32 2.57 14.73
N LYS A 39 -5.41 3.21 15.90
CA LYS A 39 -6.64 3.30 16.71
C LYS A 39 -7.87 3.84 15.97
N THR A 40 -7.70 4.73 15.00
CA THR A 40 -8.80 5.34 14.25
C THR A 40 -8.94 4.85 12.81
N ASN A 41 -8.08 3.94 12.38
CA ASN A 41 -8.23 3.29 11.08
C ASN A 41 -9.22 2.12 11.23
N CYS A 42 -9.86 1.72 10.13
CA CYS A 42 -10.78 0.59 10.17
C CYS A 42 -10.00 -0.74 10.16
N PRO A 43 -10.28 -1.67 11.09
CA PRO A 43 -9.56 -2.95 11.17
C PRO A 43 -9.99 -3.96 10.10
N CYS A 44 -11.07 -3.71 9.35
CA CYS A 44 -11.57 -4.65 8.33
C CYS A 44 -11.55 -4.13 6.89
N LYS A 45 -11.17 -2.87 6.65
CA LYS A 45 -11.03 -2.30 5.31
C LYS A 45 -10.17 -1.04 5.30
N PHE A 46 -9.67 -0.66 4.13
CA PHE A 46 -9.20 0.69 3.91
C PHE A 46 -10.40 1.64 3.79
N GLY A 47 -10.35 2.76 4.53
CA GLY A 47 -11.22 3.91 4.27
C GLY A 47 -10.66 4.78 3.15
N SER A 48 -11.24 5.97 2.94
CA SER A 48 -10.69 6.98 2.01
C SER A 48 -9.33 7.55 2.44
N LYS A 49 -8.91 7.28 3.67
CA LYS A 49 -7.67 7.76 4.26
C LYS A 49 -7.16 6.75 5.30
N ILE A 50 -5.84 6.63 5.40
CA ILE A 50 -5.15 5.95 6.50
C ILE A 50 -4.23 6.91 7.24
N ILE A 51 -4.03 6.63 8.53
CA ILE A 51 -3.01 7.28 9.35
C ILE A 51 -1.88 6.28 9.62
N VAL A 52 -0.65 6.68 9.28
CA VAL A 52 0.56 5.88 9.46
C VAL A 52 1.50 6.61 10.42
N ASN A 53 1.86 5.96 11.52
CA ASN A 53 2.88 6.50 12.45
C ASN A 53 4.28 6.15 11.98
N ASN A 54 5.26 6.93 12.45
CA ASN A 54 6.68 6.71 12.21
C ASN A 54 7.03 6.64 10.71
N LEU A 55 6.32 7.43 9.89
CA LEU A 55 6.65 7.58 8.47
C LEU A 55 7.72 8.67 8.26
N VAL A 56 7.67 9.73 9.08
CA VAL A 56 8.63 10.82 9.05
C VAL A 56 9.21 11.06 10.45
N ARG A 57 10.35 11.73 10.52
CA ARG A 57 10.87 12.36 11.73
C ARG A 57 11.01 13.86 11.51
N TRP A 58 11.00 14.62 12.60
CA TRP A 58 11.24 16.06 12.59
C TRP A 58 12.40 16.38 13.53
N ASP A 59 13.38 17.12 13.04
CA ASP A 59 14.50 17.65 13.83
C ASP A 59 14.82 19.11 13.45
N ARG A 60 15.96 19.62 13.93
CA ARG A 60 16.40 21.01 13.65
C ARG A 60 16.63 21.31 12.17
N TRP A 61 16.80 20.28 11.34
CA TRP A 61 17.00 20.36 9.89
C TRP A 61 15.71 20.13 9.10
N GLY A 62 14.57 19.97 9.79
CA GLY A 62 13.25 19.83 9.18
C GLY A 62 12.73 18.40 9.20
N PHE A 63 11.86 18.08 8.24
CA PHE A 63 11.30 16.75 8.07
C PHE A 63 12.30 15.84 7.36
N HIS A 64 12.31 14.56 7.74
CA HIS A 64 13.03 13.49 7.05
C HIS A 64 12.12 12.27 6.94
N LEU A 65 12.15 11.58 5.80
CA LEU A 65 11.48 10.30 5.67
C LEU A 65 12.21 9.24 6.50
N ILE A 66 11.46 8.38 7.19
CA ILE A 66 12.04 7.24 7.92
C ILE A 66 12.06 6.04 6.98
N THR A 67 13.24 5.56 6.61
CA THR A 67 13.39 4.30 5.88
C THR A 67 13.07 3.11 6.77
N GLY A 68 12.21 2.21 6.30
CA GLY A 68 11.95 0.92 6.94
C GLY A 68 10.57 0.36 6.61
N GLN A 69 10.01 -0.43 7.52
CA GLN A 69 8.82 -1.23 7.25
C GLN A 69 7.60 -0.42 6.78
N GLN A 70 7.41 0.81 7.27
CA GLN A 70 6.28 1.64 6.85
C GLN A 70 6.44 2.19 5.43
N THR A 71 7.66 2.57 5.03
CA THR A 71 7.94 2.99 3.66
C THR A 71 7.82 1.81 2.70
N ASP A 72 8.31 0.62 3.08
CA ASP A 72 8.21 -0.59 2.24
C ASP A 72 6.74 -0.95 1.97
N ARG A 73 5.91 -0.93 3.03
CA ARG A 73 4.47 -1.17 2.90
C ARG A 73 3.76 -0.11 2.06
N LEU A 74 4.18 1.15 2.14
CA LEU A 74 3.63 2.22 1.30
C LEU A 74 3.99 2.02 -0.18
N VAL A 75 5.21 1.56 -0.47
CA VAL A 75 5.61 1.17 -1.82
C VAL A 75 4.77 -0.01 -2.30
N ASP A 76 4.60 -1.05 -1.49
CA ASP A 76 3.78 -2.21 -1.88
C ASP A 76 2.31 -1.82 -2.14
N LEU A 77 1.75 -0.89 -1.35
CA LEU A 77 0.43 -0.32 -1.61
C LEU A 77 0.38 0.42 -2.96
N GLU A 78 1.38 1.25 -3.27
CA GLU A 78 1.48 1.90 -4.58
C GLU A 78 1.51 0.87 -5.72
N ARG A 79 2.30 -0.19 -5.59
CA ARG A 79 2.39 -1.26 -6.61
C ARG A 79 1.05 -1.96 -6.83
N MET A 80 0.32 -2.26 -5.75
CA MET A 80 -1.02 -2.86 -5.83
C MET A 80 -2.01 -1.93 -6.56
N LEU A 81 -1.99 -0.63 -6.26
CA LEU A 81 -2.84 0.33 -6.96
C LEU A 81 -2.49 0.41 -8.45
N HIS A 82 -1.19 0.38 -8.81
CA HIS A 82 -0.76 0.36 -10.20
C HIS A 82 -1.28 -0.89 -10.93
N LEU A 83 -1.16 -2.07 -10.31
CA LEU A 83 -1.70 -3.32 -10.84
C LEU A 83 -3.21 -3.22 -11.11
N PHE A 84 -3.99 -2.73 -10.16
CA PHE A 84 -5.44 -2.56 -10.36
C PHE A 84 -5.78 -1.52 -11.42
N SER A 85 -4.95 -0.49 -11.58
CA SER A 85 -5.14 0.54 -12.61
C SER A 85 -4.68 0.12 -14.01
N GLY A 86 -4.05 -1.06 -14.16
CA GLY A 86 -3.46 -1.53 -15.41
C GLY A 86 -2.21 -0.76 -15.84
N LYS A 87 -1.61 0.03 -14.92
CA LYS A 87 -0.38 0.79 -15.17
C LYS A 87 0.86 -0.06 -14.91
N PRO A 88 1.99 0.24 -15.58
CA PRO A 88 3.26 -0.39 -15.23
C PRO A 88 3.59 -0.14 -13.76
N ILE A 89 4.15 -1.15 -13.09
CA ILE A 89 4.61 -1.02 -11.71
C ILE A 89 5.80 -0.03 -11.70
N PRO A 90 5.81 0.97 -10.80
CA PRO A 90 6.93 1.91 -10.69
C PRO A 90 8.25 1.18 -10.40
N ASP A 91 9.32 1.57 -11.10
CA ASP A 91 10.67 1.13 -10.75
C ASP A 91 11.03 1.60 -9.33
N ASN A 92 11.92 0.87 -8.64
CA ASN A 92 12.42 1.21 -7.32
C ASN A 92 13.06 2.61 -7.26
N ARG A 93 13.46 3.15 -8.41
CA ARG A 93 14.04 4.49 -8.55
C ARG A 93 13.01 5.61 -8.60
N GLU A 94 11.75 5.29 -8.86
CA GLU A 94 10.68 6.29 -9.05
C GLU A 94 9.45 6.02 -8.19
N ASN A 95 9.53 5.10 -7.22
CA ASN A 95 8.42 4.79 -6.32
C ASN A 95 8.05 5.98 -5.41
N ILE A 96 6.91 5.86 -4.75
CA ILE A 96 6.34 6.88 -3.86
C ILE A 96 7.32 7.37 -2.79
N THR A 97 8.20 6.52 -2.27
CA THR A 97 9.14 6.94 -1.22
C THR A 97 10.24 7.83 -1.76
N ILE A 98 10.75 7.57 -2.97
CA ILE A 98 11.72 8.45 -3.63
C ILE A 98 11.10 9.81 -3.93
N ARG A 99 9.87 9.82 -4.47
CA ARG A 99 9.16 11.07 -4.78
C ARG A 99 8.83 11.87 -3.52
N LEU A 100 8.38 11.20 -2.46
CA LEU A 100 8.08 11.84 -1.18
C LEU A 100 9.33 12.38 -0.48
N ASP A 101 10.43 11.62 -0.47
CA ASP A 101 11.70 12.06 0.10
C ASP A 101 12.27 13.27 -0.65
N GLY A 102 12.27 13.23 -1.99
CA GLY A 102 12.64 14.37 -2.82
C GLY A 102 11.77 15.61 -2.58
N HIS A 103 10.46 15.42 -2.35
CA HIS A 103 9.56 16.52 -1.97
C HIS A 103 9.92 17.12 -0.61
N ILE A 104 10.13 16.27 0.40
CA ILE A 104 10.48 16.69 1.77
C ILE A 104 11.79 17.49 1.76
N GLN A 105 12.78 17.05 0.99
CA GLN A 105 14.08 17.74 0.88
C GLN A 105 13.99 19.07 0.12
N SER A 106 13.17 19.14 -0.92
CA SER A 106 13.08 20.33 -1.79
C SER A 106 12.23 21.46 -1.23
N VAL A 107 11.23 21.16 -0.39
CA VAL A 107 10.25 22.16 0.05
C VAL A 107 10.16 22.26 1.57
N GLN A 108 11.33 22.44 2.20
CA GLN A 108 11.47 22.63 3.65
C GLN A 108 10.38 23.58 4.19
N GLY A 109 9.47 23.04 5.00
CA GLY A 109 8.35 23.77 5.61
C GLY A 109 6.96 23.56 4.97
N LYS A 110 6.86 22.94 3.79
CA LYS A 110 5.57 22.38 3.33
C LYS A 110 5.36 21.01 3.99
N GLU A 111 4.13 20.78 4.44
CA GLU A 111 3.73 19.57 5.18
C GLU A 111 2.81 18.66 4.35
N ARG A 112 2.75 18.87 3.02
CA ARG A 112 1.80 18.21 2.13
C ARG A 112 2.41 17.89 0.77
N TYR A 113 2.49 16.61 0.49
CA TYR A 113 2.79 16.03 -0.82
C TYR A 113 1.50 15.59 -1.52
N GLU A 114 1.47 15.66 -2.84
CA GLU A 114 0.34 15.19 -3.65
C GLU A 114 0.83 14.67 -5.00
N ASP A 115 0.33 13.50 -5.41
CA ASP A 115 0.52 12.93 -6.75
C ASP A 115 -0.80 12.38 -7.33
N GLU A 116 -0.72 11.45 -8.28
CA GLU A 116 -1.89 10.83 -8.88
C GLU A 116 -2.69 9.96 -7.89
N MET A 117 -2.01 9.22 -7.01
CA MET A 117 -2.62 8.19 -6.18
C MET A 117 -2.92 8.71 -4.76
N PHE A 118 -2.07 9.60 -4.24
CA PHE A 118 -2.06 9.98 -2.84
C PHE A 118 -2.02 11.49 -2.60
N ILE A 119 -2.67 11.90 -1.52
CA ILE A 119 -2.38 13.15 -0.81
C ILE A 119 -1.79 12.78 0.54
N ILE A 120 -0.54 13.17 0.80
CA ILE A 120 0.18 12.82 2.03
C ILE A 120 0.43 14.10 2.82
N LYS A 121 -0.27 14.24 3.95
CA LYS A 121 0.03 15.27 4.95
C LYS A 121 0.84 14.68 6.09
N TYR A 122 2.00 15.23 6.39
CA TYR A 122 2.88 14.73 7.45
C TYR A 122 3.02 15.73 8.60
N PHE A 123 3.31 15.23 9.80
CA PHE A 123 3.23 15.99 11.04
C PHE A 123 4.48 15.81 11.89
N LYS A 124 4.87 16.84 12.64
CA LYS A 124 6.09 16.83 13.49
C LYS A 124 6.15 15.69 14.51
N LYS A 125 5.00 15.14 14.91
CA LYS A 125 4.91 13.94 15.77
C LYS A 125 5.29 12.63 15.05
N GLY A 126 5.69 12.70 13.78
CA GLY A 126 6.15 11.57 12.97
C GLY A 126 5.07 10.80 12.22
N SER A 127 3.80 11.20 12.34
CA SER A 127 2.68 10.58 11.63
C SER A 127 2.47 11.20 10.25
N ALA A 128 1.88 10.43 9.34
CA ALA A 128 1.36 10.90 8.07
C ALA A 128 -0.10 10.47 7.88
N HIS A 129 -0.90 11.37 7.31
CA HIS A 129 -2.25 11.12 6.83
C HIS A 129 -2.19 10.94 5.33
N ILE A 130 -2.50 9.74 4.86
CA ILE A 130 -2.46 9.36 3.44
C ILE A 130 -3.90 9.24 2.97
N THR A 131 -4.33 10.17 2.12
CA THR A 131 -5.66 10.16 1.50
C THR A 131 -5.56 9.59 0.10
N PHE A 132 -6.44 8.66 -0.23
CA PHE A 132 -6.48 8.01 -1.54
C PHE A 132 -7.29 8.86 -2.52
N LYS A 133 -6.75 9.08 -3.72
CA LYS A 133 -7.42 9.84 -4.78
C LYS A 133 -8.27 8.96 -5.70
N ARG A 134 -7.89 7.69 -5.83
CA ARG A 134 -8.50 6.67 -6.70
C ARG A 134 -9.27 5.66 -5.85
N LEU A 135 -10.43 6.07 -5.32
CA LEU A 135 -11.21 5.26 -4.38
C LEU A 135 -11.69 3.95 -5.01
N GLU A 136 -11.92 3.92 -6.31
CA GLU A 136 -12.33 2.71 -7.04
C GLU A 136 -11.26 1.61 -7.01
N LEU A 137 -9.97 1.97 -6.88
CA LEU A 137 -8.89 1.00 -6.72
C LEU A 137 -8.83 0.48 -5.27
N ILE A 138 -9.19 1.33 -4.31
CA ILE A 138 -9.31 0.95 -2.91
C ILE A 138 -10.47 -0.01 -2.70
N ASP A 139 -11.58 0.19 -3.40
CA ASP A 139 -12.72 -0.73 -3.38
C ASP A 139 -12.32 -2.14 -3.85
N ARG A 140 -11.52 -2.24 -4.92
CA ARG A 140 -10.97 -3.55 -5.39
C ARG A 140 -10.05 -4.22 -4.37
N ILE A 141 -9.23 -3.43 -3.67
CA ILE A 141 -8.42 -3.94 -2.55
C ILE A 141 -9.33 -4.45 -1.43
N ASN A 142 -10.39 -3.69 -1.10
CA ASN A 142 -11.35 -4.05 -0.06
C ASN A 142 -12.16 -5.31 -0.40
N ASP A 143 -12.45 -5.57 -1.69
CA ASP A 143 -13.09 -6.82 -2.13
C ASP A 143 -12.24 -8.05 -1.78
N ILE A 144 -10.91 -7.94 -1.88
CA ILE A 144 -9.99 -8.99 -1.43
C ILE A 144 -10.01 -9.08 0.09
N ILE A 145 -9.85 -7.95 0.79
CA ILE A 145 -9.82 -7.94 2.27
C ILE A 145 -11.10 -8.58 2.84
N ALA A 146 -12.26 -8.30 2.27
CA ALA A 146 -13.54 -8.83 2.71
C ALA A 146 -13.60 -10.38 2.67
N ARG A 147 -12.92 -11.03 1.70
CA ARG A 147 -12.82 -12.50 1.64
C ARG A 147 -12.07 -13.10 2.83
N TYR A 148 -11.13 -12.36 3.41
CA TYR A 148 -10.31 -12.82 4.54
C TYR A 148 -10.85 -12.40 5.91
N PHE A 149 -11.82 -11.48 5.96
CA PHE A 149 -12.45 -11.03 7.21
C PHE A 149 -14.00 -11.12 7.18
N PRO A 150 -14.58 -12.29 6.84
CA PRO A 150 -16.03 -12.43 6.69
C PRO A 150 -16.81 -12.21 7.99
N SER A 151 -16.20 -12.47 9.15
CA SER A 151 -16.84 -12.32 10.47
C SER A 151 -16.86 -10.90 11.02
N VAL A 152 -16.19 -9.93 10.37
CA VAL A 152 -16.10 -8.53 10.86
C VAL A 152 -17.20 -7.64 10.27
N LEU A 153 -18.02 -8.16 9.35
CA LEU A 153 -19.18 -7.46 8.78
C LEU A 153 -20.47 -7.65 9.62
N SER A 154 -20.38 -8.32 10.78
CA SER A 154 -21.47 -8.49 11.74
C SER A 154 -21.22 -7.64 12.99
N ALA A 155 -21.33 -6.32 12.87
CA ALA A 155 -21.39 -5.40 14.02
C ALA A 155 -22.10 -4.10 13.63
#